data_AF-A0A353PUU7-F1
#
_entry.id   AF-A0A353PUU7-F1
#
_cell.length_a   1.000
_cell.length_b   1.000
_cell.length_c   1.000
_cell.angle_alpha   90.00
_cell.angle_beta   90.00
_cell.angle_gamma   90.00
#
_symmetry.space_group_name_H-M   'P 1'
#
loop_
_entity.id
_entity.type
_entity.pdbx_description
1 polymer ?
#
loop_
_entity_poly.entity_id
_entity_poly.type
_entity_poly.pdbx_seq_one_letter_code
_entity_poly.pdbx_strand_id
1 'polypeptide(L)'
;ISGEYGDIAVKVAHLFFFNQAQSIEVFVFGAGAIGGCLLDQIRDQKEELLTQKIDIKVVAIATVSSMMMDEQGLDLTNWRSDLEASTTETNLQGVLDFVQAAKPLNPIFVDCTASDDLPNQYLDIFKAGMHIATPNKRANSLSMDFYKSLRTVANTQHRRFLYETNVGAGLPIIDTLQNLFKSGDSLTGFYGIMSGSLSYIFGRLDEGASFSQAVLEAREKKFTEPDPRDDLGGMDVARKALIIAREAGYELEIEDVIINRVFPEDFDDTGSVDAFIQNLPKLDSYFAEKMAALKKENKVLRMAGFIEDGKCSVGMLEVGPEHPLYPIKDCENAFVFHTARYNPIPLTIRGYGAGAAVTAAGVFGDILRTVSWNLEA
;
A
#
# COMPACT_ATOMS: atom_id res chain seq x y z
N ILE A 1 3.92 10.15 -36.01
CA ILE A 1 3.28 8.96 -35.41
C ILE A 1 3.70 7.76 -36.26
N SER A 2 4.40 6.78 -35.71
CA SER A 2 4.71 5.55 -36.48
C SER A 2 3.38 4.88 -36.87
N GLY A 3 3.33 4.19 -38.01
CA GLY A 3 2.08 3.63 -38.55
C GLY A 3 1.33 2.69 -37.59
N GLU A 4 2.04 2.08 -36.64
CA GLU A 4 1.49 1.12 -35.67
C GLU A 4 0.53 1.73 -34.63
N TYR A 5 0.62 3.04 -34.38
CA TYR A 5 -0.24 3.77 -33.44
C TYR A 5 -1.35 4.57 -34.14
N GLY A 6 -1.55 4.38 -35.45
CA GLY A 6 -2.55 5.12 -36.23
C GLY A 6 -3.96 5.01 -35.66
N ASP A 7 -4.41 3.79 -35.35
CA ASP A 7 -5.76 3.55 -34.84
C ASP A 7 -5.98 4.16 -33.44
N ILE A 8 -4.97 4.07 -32.57
CA ILE A 8 -5.00 4.69 -31.24
C ILE A 8 -5.07 6.21 -31.39
N ALA A 9 -4.25 6.80 -32.26
CA ALA A 9 -4.26 8.24 -32.51
C ALA A 9 -5.62 8.73 -33.02
N VAL A 10 -6.29 7.97 -33.89
CA VAL A 10 -7.65 8.28 -34.35
C VAL A 10 -8.67 8.20 -33.22
N LYS A 11 -8.65 7.12 -32.41
CA LYS A 11 -9.55 6.98 -31.25
C LYS A 11 -9.35 8.11 -30.24
N VAL A 12 -8.09 8.44 -29.91
CA VAL A 12 -7.75 9.54 -28.98
C VAL A 12 -8.20 10.88 -29.54
N ALA A 13 -7.88 11.19 -30.81
CA ALA A 13 -8.32 12.43 -31.44
C ALA A 13 -9.86 12.54 -31.44
N HIS A 14 -10.56 11.43 -31.74
CA HIS A 14 -12.02 11.39 -31.68
C HIS A 14 -12.54 11.69 -30.27
N LEU A 15 -12.01 11.05 -29.22
CA LEU A 15 -12.40 11.34 -27.84
C LEU A 15 -12.24 12.83 -27.50
N PHE A 16 -11.09 13.41 -27.84
CA PHE A 16 -10.78 14.82 -27.57
C PHE A 16 -11.67 15.79 -28.35
N PHE A 17 -11.90 15.55 -29.64
CA PHE A 17 -12.70 16.45 -30.48
C PHE A 17 -14.21 16.36 -30.20
N PHE A 18 -14.69 15.20 -29.73
CA PHE A 18 -16.12 14.96 -29.54
C PHE A 18 -16.57 14.95 -28.07
N ASN A 19 -15.70 15.38 -27.13
CA ASN A 19 -15.99 15.48 -25.69
C ASN A 19 -16.64 14.20 -25.12
N GLN A 20 -16.11 13.05 -25.55
CA GLN A 20 -16.57 11.74 -25.09
C GLN A 20 -15.93 11.40 -23.74
N ALA A 21 -16.59 10.53 -22.97
CA ALA A 21 -16.07 10.10 -21.68
C ALA A 21 -14.69 9.44 -21.83
N GLN A 22 -13.76 9.79 -20.92
CA GLN A 22 -12.46 9.16 -20.81
C GLN A 22 -12.65 7.74 -20.27
N SER A 23 -12.44 6.75 -21.12
CA SER A 23 -12.58 5.35 -20.71
C SER A 23 -11.32 4.86 -20.01
N ILE A 24 -11.48 4.05 -18.96
CA ILE A 24 -10.41 3.34 -18.26
C ILE A 24 -10.74 1.85 -18.30
N GLU A 25 -9.92 1.04 -18.98
CA GLU A 25 -10.08 -0.40 -19.05
C GLU A 25 -9.30 -1.09 -17.92
N VAL A 26 -10.02 -1.61 -16.93
CA VAL A 26 -9.46 -2.14 -15.67
C VAL A 26 -9.42 -3.67 -15.69
N PHE A 27 -8.25 -4.23 -15.37
CA PHE A 27 -8.01 -5.67 -15.27
C PHE A 27 -7.62 -6.01 -13.83
N VAL A 28 -8.56 -6.52 -13.04
CA VAL A 28 -8.37 -6.76 -11.60
C VAL A 28 -7.92 -8.19 -11.35
N PHE A 29 -6.74 -8.36 -10.76
CA PHE A 29 -6.24 -9.63 -10.26
C PHE A 29 -6.29 -9.61 -8.74
N GLY A 30 -6.98 -10.59 -8.16
CA GLY A 30 -7.26 -10.69 -6.73
C GLY A 30 -8.59 -10.06 -6.35
N ALA A 31 -9.64 -10.88 -6.28
CA ALA A 31 -10.98 -10.48 -5.84
C ALA A 31 -11.26 -10.80 -4.35
N GLY A 32 -10.22 -10.76 -3.52
CA GLY A 32 -10.30 -10.98 -2.07
C GLY A 32 -10.88 -9.77 -1.31
N ALA A 33 -10.45 -9.56 -0.07
CA ALA A 33 -10.97 -8.47 0.77
C ALA A 33 -10.81 -7.08 0.13
N ILE A 34 -9.59 -6.73 -0.33
CA ILE A 34 -9.32 -5.41 -0.92
C ILE A 34 -9.93 -5.32 -2.33
N GLY A 35 -9.64 -6.27 -3.22
CA GLY A 35 -10.15 -6.24 -4.59
C GLY A 35 -11.67 -6.33 -4.67
N GLY A 36 -12.32 -7.07 -3.77
CA GLY A 36 -13.78 -7.11 -3.68
C GLY A 36 -14.37 -5.77 -3.25
N CYS A 37 -13.78 -5.09 -2.26
CA CYS A 37 -14.16 -3.72 -1.89
C CYS A 37 -13.94 -2.74 -3.05
N LEU A 38 -12.85 -2.88 -3.81
CA LEU A 38 -12.56 -2.05 -4.97
C LEU A 38 -13.65 -2.21 -6.05
N LEU A 39 -14.01 -3.45 -6.38
CA LEU A 39 -15.06 -3.73 -7.37
C LEU A 39 -16.41 -3.16 -6.94
N ASP A 40 -16.76 -3.27 -5.66
CA ASP A 40 -17.98 -2.63 -5.12
C ASP A 40 -17.91 -1.10 -5.22
N GLN A 41 -16.77 -0.48 -4.87
CA GLN A 41 -16.58 0.97 -4.98
C GLN A 41 -16.69 1.45 -6.43
N ILE A 42 -16.12 0.73 -7.40
CA ILE A 42 -16.24 1.03 -8.83
C ILE A 42 -17.69 0.93 -9.27
N ARG A 43 -18.41 -0.13 -8.88
CA ARG A 43 -19.84 -0.29 -9.17
C ARG A 43 -20.64 0.90 -8.64
N ASP A 44 -20.43 1.24 -7.37
CA ASP A 44 -21.23 2.24 -6.67
C ASP A 44 -20.96 3.66 -7.18
N GLN A 45 -19.75 3.94 -7.68
CA GLN A 45 -19.36 5.26 -8.23
C GLN A 45 -19.57 5.40 -9.74
N LYS A 46 -20.00 4.34 -10.45
CA LYS A 46 -20.09 4.32 -11.91
C LYS A 46 -20.92 5.48 -12.48
N GLU A 47 -22.14 5.68 -11.96
CA GLU A 47 -23.04 6.72 -12.45
C GLU A 47 -22.49 8.13 -12.23
N GLU A 48 -21.90 8.39 -11.06
CA GLU A 48 -21.32 9.69 -10.72
C GLU A 48 -20.12 10.01 -11.62
N LEU A 49 -19.22 9.04 -11.82
CA LEU A 49 -18.06 9.20 -12.70
C LEU A 49 -18.48 9.47 -14.16
N LEU A 50 -19.56 8.86 -14.64
CA LEU A 50 -20.09 9.13 -15.98
C LEU A 50 -20.57 10.59 -16.12
N THR A 51 -21.10 11.21 -15.06
CA THR A 51 -21.43 12.64 -15.07
C THR A 51 -20.18 13.51 -15.24
N GLN A 52 -19.06 13.08 -14.67
CA GLN A 52 -17.74 13.71 -14.77
C GLN A 52 -16.98 13.32 -16.05
N LYS A 53 -17.65 12.63 -16.99
CA LYS A 53 -17.06 12.14 -18.25
C LYS A 53 -15.91 11.14 -18.03
N ILE A 54 -15.99 10.30 -17.01
CA ILE A 54 -15.07 9.19 -16.77
C ILE A 54 -15.86 7.88 -16.85
N ASP A 55 -15.44 6.96 -17.71
CA ASP A 55 -16.11 5.66 -17.93
C ASP A 55 -15.17 4.50 -17.56
N ILE A 56 -15.36 3.92 -16.38
CA ILE A 56 -14.55 2.80 -15.92
C ILE A 56 -15.19 1.48 -16.36
N LYS A 57 -14.45 0.73 -17.16
CA LYS A 57 -14.83 -0.59 -17.65
C LYS A 57 -13.95 -1.65 -17.01
N VAL A 58 -14.53 -2.44 -16.11
CA VAL A 58 -13.82 -3.61 -15.58
C VAL A 58 -13.88 -4.71 -16.64
N VAL A 59 -12.78 -4.87 -17.39
CA VAL A 59 -12.68 -5.81 -18.51
C VAL A 59 -12.40 -7.23 -18.03
N ALA A 60 -11.63 -7.37 -16.95
CA ALA A 60 -11.32 -8.68 -16.39
C ALA A 60 -11.33 -8.67 -14.86
N ILE A 61 -11.78 -9.76 -14.27
CA ILE A 61 -11.67 -10.08 -12.84
C ILE A 61 -11.08 -11.47 -12.72
N ALA A 62 -9.96 -11.62 -12.02
CA ALA A 62 -9.28 -12.89 -11.81
C ALA A 62 -9.05 -13.19 -10.32
N THR A 63 -9.20 -14.45 -9.95
CA THR A 63 -8.75 -15.03 -8.68
C THR A 63 -7.51 -15.88 -8.91
N VAL A 64 -7.16 -16.78 -7.98
CA VAL A 64 -6.10 -17.76 -8.22
C VAL A 64 -6.55 -18.84 -9.19
N SER A 65 -7.84 -19.17 -9.23
CA SER A 65 -8.38 -20.34 -9.94
C SER A 65 -9.40 -20.01 -11.02
N SER A 66 -10.02 -18.83 -10.99
CA SER A 66 -11.09 -18.44 -11.91
C SER A 66 -10.91 -17.04 -12.46
N MET A 67 -11.35 -16.82 -13.69
CA MET A 67 -11.31 -15.52 -14.35
C MET A 67 -12.62 -15.26 -15.09
N MET A 68 -13.03 -14.00 -15.17
CA MET A 68 -14.05 -13.52 -16.09
C MET A 68 -13.45 -12.41 -16.93
N MET A 69 -13.87 -12.33 -18.19
CA MET A 69 -13.39 -11.30 -19.10
C MET A 69 -14.46 -10.95 -20.14
N ASP A 70 -14.68 -9.65 -20.34
CA ASP A 70 -15.55 -9.10 -21.38
C ASP A 70 -14.94 -7.80 -21.91
N GLU A 71 -14.68 -7.74 -23.22
CA GLU A 71 -14.12 -6.57 -23.90
C GLU A 71 -14.98 -5.30 -23.72
N GLN A 72 -16.31 -5.45 -23.59
CA GLN A 72 -17.21 -4.32 -23.39
C GLN A 72 -17.31 -3.89 -21.92
N GLY A 73 -16.71 -4.66 -21.01
CA GLY A 73 -16.77 -4.48 -19.57
C GLY A 73 -17.82 -5.39 -18.92
N LEU A 74 -17.46 -5.94 -17.77
CA LEU A 74 -18.29 -6.84 -16.97
C LEU A 74 -19.40 -6.06 -16.23
N ASP A 75 -20.55 -6.69 -16.04
CA ASP A 75 -21.59 -6.20 -15.13
C ASP A 75 -21.17 -6.48 -13.68
N LEU A 76 -21.01 -5.42 -12.90
CA LEU A 76 -20.60 -5.53 -11.50
C LEU A 76 -21.77 -5.73 -10.54
N THR A 77 -23.01 -5.86 -11.01
CA THR A 77 -24.17 -6.06 -10.15
C THR A 77 -24.08 -7.37 -9.37
N ASN A 78 -23.71 -8.47 -10.04
CA ASN A 78 -23.63 -9.82 -9.45
C ASN A 78 -22.25 -10.47 -9.62
N TRP A 79 -21.20 -9.66 -9.79
CA TRP A 79 -19.86 -10.13 -10.18
C TRP A 79 -19.30 -11.26 -9.31
N ARG A 80 -19.65 -11.33 -8.01
CA ARG A 80 -19.20 -12.40 -7.12
C ARG A 80 -19.76 -13.75 -7.54
N SER A 81 -21.06 -13.84 -7.73
CA SER A 81 -21.74 -15.07 -8.15
C SER A 81 -21.33 -15.46 -9.57
N ASP A 82 -21.15 -14.47 -10.46
CA ASP A 82 -20.69 -14.72 -11.81
C ASP A 82 -19.25 -15.26 -11.83
N LEU A 83 -18.36 -14.73 -10.98
CA LEU A 83 -16.97 -15.18 -10.84
C LEU A 83 -16.86 -16.57 -10.22
N GLU A 84 -17.71 -16.88 -9.26
CA GLU A 84 -17.83 -18.22 -8.66
C GLU A 84 -18.36 -19.25 -9.66
N ALA A 85 -19.26 -18.84 -10.57
CA ALA A 85 -19.79 -19.69 -11.63
C ALA A 85 -18.83 -19.85 -12.82
N SER A 86 -17.82 -18.99 -12.96
CA SER A 86 -16.86 -19.06 -14.07
C SER A 86 -15.99 -20.31 -13.99
N THR A 87 -15.91 -21.03 -15.11
CA THR A 87 -15.02 -22.19 -15.30
C THR A 87 -13.73 -21.83 -16.04
N THR A 88 -13.54 -20.56 -16.37
CA THR A 88 -12.34 -20.10 -17.09
C THR A 88 -11.18 -19.98 -16.10
N GLU A 89 -10.09 -20.69 -16.37
CA GLU A 89 -8.87 -20.60 -15.55
C GLU A 89 -8.21 -19.23 -15.68
N THR A 90 -7.51 -18.81 -14.62
CA THR A 90 -6.77 -17.55 -14.63
C THR A 90 -5.60 -17.62 -15.62
N ASN A 91 -5.57 -16.68 -16.57
CA ASN A 91 -4.56 -16.63 -17.62
C ASN A 91 -4.06 -15.21 -17.85
N LEU A 92 -2.95 -14.85 -17.20
CA LEU A 92 -2.32 -13.54 -17.39
C LEU A 92 -1.86 -13.34 -18.84
N GLN A 93 -1.25 -14.35 -19.48
CA GLN A 93 -0.76 -14.22 -20.84
C GLN A 93 -1.90 -13.90 -21.82
N GLY A 94 -3.06 -14.54 -21.66
CA GLY A 94 -4.24 -14.26 -22.46
C GLY A 94 -4.73 -12.80 -22.31
N VAL A 95 -4.61 -12.21 -21.11
CA VAL A 95 -4.90 -10.78 -20.90
C VAL A 95 -3.89 -9.89 -21.62
N LEU A 96 -2.60 -10.23 -21.56
CA LEU A 96 -1.55 -9.46 -22.26
C LEU A 96 -1.75 -9.51 -23.79
N ASP A 97 -2.04 -10.69 -24.33
CA ASP A 97 -2.30 -10.91 -25.75
C ASP A 97 -3.52 -10.10 -26.21
N PHE A 98 -4.59 -10.08 -25.39
CA PHE A 98 -5.77 -9.26 -25.66
C PHE A 98 -5.44 -7.77 -25.68
N VAL A 99 -4.70 -7.25 -24.70
CA VAL A 99 -4.36 -5.81 -24.66
C VAL A 99 -3.53 -5.42 -25.88
N GLN A 100 -2.58 -6.27 -26.30
CA GLN A 100 -1.78 -6.03 -27.50
C GLN A 100 -2.64 -6.03 -28.79
N ALA A 101 -3.64 -6.90 -28.88
CA ALA A 101 -4.51 -7.01 -30.04
C ALA A 101 -5.59 -5.90 -30.09
N ALA A 102 -6.33 -5.72 -28.99
CA ALA A 102 -7.46 -4.78 -28.92
C ALA A 102 -7.02 -3.32 -28.81
N LYS A 103 -5.80 -3.07 -28.29
CA LYS A 103 -5.22 -1.74 -28.06
C LYS A 103 -6.23 -0.82 -27.33
N PRO A 104 -6.66 -1.20 -26.10
CA PRO A 104 -7.50 -0.35 -25.26
C PRO A 104 -6.83 1.01 -25.03
N LEU A 105 -7.64 2.02 -24.74
CA LEU A 105 -7.16 3.41 -24.72
C LEU A 105 -6.36 3.71 -23.47
N ASN A 106 -6.84 3.24 -22.32
CA ASN A 106 -6.23 3.46 -21.03
C ASN A 106 -6.28 2.18 -20.17
N PRO A 107 -5.58 1.10 -20.59
CA PRO A 107 -5.56 -0.14 -19.84
C PRO A 107 -4.76 0.01 -18.55
N ILE A 108 -5.33 -0.48 -17.45
CA ILE A 108 -4.68 -0.58 -16.16
C ILE A 108 -4.84 -1.98 -15.57
N PHE A 109 -3.70 -2.57 -15.21
CA PHE A 109 -3.64 -3.79 -14.42
C PHE A 109 -3.70 -3.43 -12.94
N VAL A 110 -4.59 -4.09 -12.20
CA VAL A 110 -4.77 -3.86 -10.77
C VAL A 110 -4.45 -5.13 -10.02
N ASP A 111 -3.28 -5.17 -9.37
CA ASP A 111 -2.85 -6.32 -8.57
C ASP A 111 -3.26 -6.15 -7.11
N CYS A 112 -4.43 -6.66 -6.75
CA CYS A 112 -4.93 -6.75 -5.39
C CYS A 112 -4.63 -8.11 -4.73
N THR A 113 -3.65 -8.86 -5.24
CA THR A 113 -3.24 -10.16 -4.69
C THR A 113 -2.24 -10.01 -3.54
N ALA A 114 -2.10 -11.07 -2.76
CA ALA A 114 -0.98 -11.25 -1.83
C ALA A 114 0.13 -12.12 -2.45
N SER A 115 0.20 -12.21 -3.78
CA SER A 115 1.14 -13.08 -4.48
C SER A 115 2.57 -12.53 -4.41
N ASP A 116 3.52 -13.42 -4.16
CA ASP A 116 4.94 -13.13 -4.22
C ASP A 116 5.48 -13.20 -5.65
N ASP A 117 4.81 -13.97 -6.52
CA ASP A 117 5.29 -14.30 -7.85
C ASP A 117 4.78 -13.33 -8.92
N LEU A 118 3.52 -12.90 -8.83
CA LEU A 118 2.88 -12.01 -9.80
C LEU A 118 3.65 -10.69 -10.03
N PRO A 119 4.22 -10.02 -9.00
CA PRO A 119 5.09 -8.86 -9.17
C PRO A 119 6.23 -9.03 -10.18
N ASN A 120 6.78 -10.25 -10.32
CA ASN A 120 7.87 -10.51 -11.28
C ASN A 120 7.42 -10.34 -12.74
N GLN A 121 6.12 -10.42 -13.01
CA GLN A 121 5.52 -10.26 -14.34
C GLN A 121 5.21 -8.79 -14.68
N TYR A 122 5.42 -7.85 -13.75
CA TYR A 122 5.06 -6.44 -13.98
C TYR A 122 5.81 -5.80 -15.16
N LEU A 123 7.05 -6.24 -15.42
CA LEU A 123 7.80 -5.75 -16.59
C LEU A 123 7.10 -6.11 -17.90
N ASP A 124 6.49 -7.30 -17.99
CA ASP A 124 5.78 -7.74 -19.19
C ASP A 124 4.40 -7.09 -19.30
N ILE A 125 3.74 -6.84 -18.16
CA ILE A 125 2.50 -6.03 -18.10
C ILE A 125 2.75 -4.61 -18.63
N PHE A 126 3.86 -3.97 -18.24
CA PHE A 126 4.22 -2.67 -18.80
C PHE A 126 4.53 -2.73 -20.28
N LYS A 127 5.25 -3.77 -20.76
CA LYS A 127 5.54 -3.96 -22.20
C LYS A 127 4.28 -4.23 -23.02
N ALA A 128 3.24 -4.81 -22.44
CA ALA A 128 1.92 -4.91 -23.07
C ALA A 128 1.19 -3.55 -23.16
N GLY A 129 1.75 -2.50 -22.55
CA GLY A 129 1.22 -1.15 -22.60
C GLY A 129 0.16 -0.87 -21.55
N MET A 130 0.20 -1.53 -20.39
CA MET A 130 -0.73 -1.29 -19.29
C MET A 130 -0.11 -0.39 -18.22
N HIS A 131 -0.92 0.44 -17.59
CA HIS A 131 -0.62 0.99 -16.26
C HIS A 131 -0.69 -0.11 -15.21
N ILE A 132 -0.08 0.11 -14.04
CA ILE A 132 -0.21 -0.80 -12.90
C ILE A 132 -0.62 0.00 -11.67
N ALA A 133 -1.68 -0.43 -10.97
CA ALA A 133 -2.00 0.00 -9.61
C ALA A 133 -1.96 -1.20 -8.66
N THR A 134 -1.36 -1.07 -7.48
CA THR A 134 -1.26 -2.21 -6.57
C THR A 134 -1.09 -1.82 -5.10
N PRO A 135 -1.81 -2.50 -4.17
CA PRO A 135 -1.46 -2.56 -2.74
C PRO A 135 -0.38 -3.60 -2.40
N ASN A 136 0.11 -4.35 -3.39
CA ASN A 136 1.14 -5.35 -3.20
C ASN A 136 2.52 -4.68 -3.07
N LYS A 137 3.06 -4.75 -1.85
CA LYS A 137 4.35 -4.16 -1.48
C LYS A 137 5.54 -4.84 -2.16
N ARG A 138 5.38 -6.08 -2.60
CA ARG A 138 6.47 -6.94 -3.08
C ARG A 138 7.29 -6.29 -4.18
N ALA A 139 6.66 -5.76 -5.23
CA ALA A 139 7.37 -5.15 -6.36
C ALA A 139 8.34 -4.02 -5.93
N ASN A 140 7.99 -3.29 -4.87
CA ASN A 140 8.79 -2.18 -4.35
C ASN A 140 9.82 -2.61 -3.28
N SER A 141 9.76 -3.85 -2.78
CA SER A 141 10.67 -4.42 -1.79
C SER A 141 11.53 -5.59 -2.31
N LEU A 142 11.40 -5.95 -3.60
CA LEU A 142 12.37 -6.78 -4.31
C LEU A 142 13.72 -6.05 -4.45
N SER A 143 14.71 -6.68 -5.07
CA SER A 143 16.06 -6.11 -5.27
C SER A 143 16.03 -4.70 -5.86
N MET A 144 17.04 -3.90 -5.52
CA MET A 144 17.19 -2.54 -6.05
C MET A 144 17.28 -2.53 -7.58
N ASP A 145 17.88 -3.57 -8.19
CA ASP A 145 17.93 -3.73 -9.64
C ASP A 145 16.54 -3.93 -10.25
N PHE A 146 15.70 -4.76 -9.62
CA PHE A 146 14.31 -4.92 -10.05
C PHE A 146 13.52 -3.62 -9.87
N TYR A 147 13.67 -2.95 -8.72
CA TYR A 147 13.05 -1.66 -8.43
C TYR A 147 13.39 -0.62 -9.52
N LYS A 148 14.67 -0.45 -9.86
CA LYS A 148 15.15 0.46 -10.91
C LYS A 148 14.62 0.05 -12.30
N SER A 149 14.65 -1.25 -12.61
CA SER A 149 14.16 -1.78 -13.88
C SER A 149 12.67 -1.49 -14.08
N LEU A 150 11.86 -1.66 -13.02
CA LEU A 150 10.43 -1.40 -13.04
C LEU A 150 10.11 0.05 -13.42
N ARG A 151 10.78 1.02 -12.78
CA ARG A 151 10.62 2.44 -13.13
C ARG A 151 11.10 2.75 -14.54
N THR A 152 12.23 2.16 -14.95
CA THR A 152 12.80 2.38 -16.29
C THR A 152 11.85 1.90 -17.38
N VAL A 153 11.30 0.69 -17.23
CA VAL A 153 10.35 0.11 -18.19
C VAL A 153 9.05 0.90 -18.19
N ALA A 154 8.49 1.23 -17.03
CA ALA A 154 7.29 2.05 -16.92
C ALA A 154 7.45 3.39 -17.67
N ASN A 155 8.57 4.10 -17.45
CA ASN A 155 8.88 5.36 -18.14
C ASN A 155 9.04 5.18 -19.65
N THR A 156 9.76 4.13 -20.09
CA THR A 156 9.99 3.84 -21.51
C THR A 156 8.69 3.50 -22.25
N GLN A 157 7.76 2.84 -21.57
CA GLN A 157 6.44 2.48 -22.12
C GLN A 157 5.41 3.62 -21.97
N HIS A 158 5.80 4.76 -21.39
CA HIS A 158 4.90 5.87 -21.04
C HIS A 158 3.71 5.44 -20.17
N ARG A 159 3.96 4.50 -19.24
CA ARG A 159 2.96 3.98 -18.31
C ARG A 159 3.31 4.34 -16.86
N ARG A 160 2.28 4.63 -16.07
CA ARG A 160 2.37 4.89 -14.64
C ARG A 160 2.43 3.58 -13.84
N PHE A 161 3.33 3.55 -12.86
CA PHE A 161 3.32 2.58 -11.77
C PHE A 161 2.79 3.29 -10.52
N LEU A 162 1.66 2.82 -10.00
CA LEU A 162 0.91 3.44 -8.92
C LEU A 162 0.80 2.46 -7.76
N TYR A 163 1.13 2.93 -6.56
CA TYR A 163 1.28 2.08 -5.38
C TYR A 163 1.10 2.89 -4.10
N GLU A 164 0.15 3.83 -4.10
CA GLU A 164 -0.16 4.68 -2.94
C GLU A 164 -0.38 3.83 -1.68
N THR A 165 -1.08 2.73 -1.90
CA THR A 165 -1.52 1.80 -0.85
C THR A 165 -0.44 0.90 -0.28
N ASN A 166 0.76 0.91 -0.86
CA ASN A 166 1.90 0.18 -0.28
C ASN A 166 2.31 0.75 1.08
N VAL A 167 2.10 2.04 1.32
CA VAL A 167 2.45 2.71 2.58
C VAL A 167 1.32 3.61 3.03
N GLY A 168 0.68 3.28 4.16
CA GLY A 168 -0.38 4.12 4.74
C GLY A 168 -1.79 3.83 4.21
N ALA A 169 -2.01 2.71 3.51
CA ALA A 169 -3.30 2.33 2.95
C ALA A 169 -3.89 3.44 2.05
N GLY A 170 -4.98 4.09 2.46
CA GLY A 170 -5.60 5.17 1.67
C GLY A 170 -4.97 6.56 1.87
N LEU A 171 -3.96 6.69 2.74
CA LEU A 171 -3.33 7.99 3.01
C LEU A 171 -2.45 8.43 1.84
N PRO A 172 -2.43 9.73 1.49
CA PRO A 172 -1.64 10.26 0.38
C PRO A 172 -0.18 10.43 0.78
N ILE A 173 0.56 9.32 0.85
CA ILE A 173 1.95 9.27 1.28
C ILE A 173 2.90 9.35 0.07
N ILE A 174 2.80 8.38 -0.83
CA ILE A 174 3.73 8.18 -1.94
C ILE A 174 3.65 9.34 -2.93
N ASP A 175 2.46 9.73 -3.39
CA ASP A 175 2.31 10.82 -4.35
C ASP A 175 2.75 12.17 -3.77
N THR A 176 2.45 12.41 -2.49
CA THR A 176 2.95 13.59 -1.77
C THR A 176 4.47 13.64 -1.80
N LEU A 177 5.14 12.54 -1.43
CA LEU A 177 6.61 12.47 -1.45
C LEU A 177 7.18 12.63 -2.86
N GLN A 178 6.61 11.94 -3.85
CA GLN A 178 7.05 12.06 -5.24
C GLN A 178 6.94 13.50 -5.74
N ASN A 179 5.85 14.21 -5.42
CA ASN A 179 5.68 15.61 -5.82
C ASN A 179 6.66 16.54 -5.10
N LEU A 180 6.91 16.32 -3.81
CA LEU A 180 7.93 17.06 -3.06
C LEU A 180 9.32 16.89 -3.69
N PHE A 181 9.76 15.65 -3.92
CA PHE A 181 11.08 15.37 -4.48
C PHE A 181 11.21 15.81 -5.94
N LYS A 182 10.18 15.62 -6.77
CA LYS A 182 10.15 16.15 -8.16
C LYS A 182 10.28 17.67 -8.20
N SER A 183 9.75 18.38 -7.20
CA SER A 183 9.88 19.84 -7.08
C SER A 183 11.24 20.29 -6.52
N GLY A 184 12.16 19.38 -6.21
CA GLY A 184 13.50 19.65 -5.68
C GLY A 184 13.57 19.80 -4.16
N ASP A 185 12.64 19.19 -3.42
CA ASP A 185 12.80 18.98 -1.97
C ASP A 185 13.60 17.68 -1.70
N SER A 186 14.06 17.48 -0.47
CA SER A 186 14.83 16.29 -0.08
C SER A 186 14.52 15.87 1.35
N LEU A 187 14.39 14.57 1.61
CA LEU A 187 14.15 14.03 2.94
C LEU A 187 15.38 14.20 3.84
N THR A 188 15.21 14.79 5.01
CA THR A 188 16.26 14.94 6.03
C THR A 188 16.03 14.03 7.24
N GLY A 189 14.78 13.65 7.49
CA GLY A 189 14.42 12.72 8.55
C GLY A 189 13.00 12.20 8.39
N PHE A 190 12.73 11.00 8.87
CA PHE A 190 11.41 10.40 8.85
C PHE A 190 11.14 9.61 10.13
N TYR A 191 9.93 9.73 10.66
CA TYR A 191 9.40 8.86 11.71
C TYR A 191 7.98 8.44 11.35
N GLY A 192 7.70 7.14 11.40
CA GLY A 192 6.41 6.60 10.98
C GLY A 192 5.88 5.49 11.89
N ILE A 193 4.69 5.69 12.45
CA ILE A 193 3.88 4.59 13.01
C ILE A 193 3.06 4.03 11.86
N MET A 194 3.44 2.82 11.42
CA MET A 194 2.94 2.23 10.17
C MET A 194 2.22 0.89 10.35
N SER A 195 2.02 0.46 11.59
CA SER A 195 1.26 -0.74 11.96
C SER A 195 0.16 -0.37 12.95
N GLY A 196 -1.09 -0.63 12.57
CA GLY A 196 -2.25 -0.42 13.45
C GLY A 196 -2.20 -1.32 14.69
N SER A 197 -1.76 -2.56 14.53
CA SER A 197 -1.63 -3.54 15.62
C SER A 197 -0.63 -3.07 16.67
N LEU A 198 0.54 -2.61 16.23
CA LEU A 198 1.56 -2.05 17.13
C LEU A 198 1.10 -0.71 17.74
N SER A 199 0.46 0.15 16.97
CA SER A 199 -0.15 1.40 17.47
C SER A 199 -1.14 1.13 18.61
N TYR A 200 -1.99 0.11 18.46
CA TYR A 200 -2.93 -0.32 19.49
C TYR A 200 -2.23 -0.87 20.74
N ILE A 201 -1.31 -1.82 20.57
CA ILE A 201 -0.61 -2.49 21.68
C ILE A 201 0.12 -1.45 22.55
N PHE A 202 0.91 -0.58 21.94
CA PHE A 202 1.67 0.44 22.68
C PHE A 202 0.77 1.54 23.23
N GLY A 203 -0.34 1.87 22.56
CA GLY A 203 -1.36 2.77 23.12
C GLY A 203 -2.01 2.21 24.39
N ARG A 204 -2.24 0.90 24.47
CA ARG A 204 -2.79 0.26 25.68
C ARG A 204 -1.79 0.23 26.84
N LEU A 205 -0.49 0.14 26.56
CA LEU A 205 0.55 0.29 27.60
C LEU A 205 0.50 1.68 28.24
N ASP A 206 0.30 2.74 27.46
CA ASP A 206 0.14 4.11 27.99
C ASP A 206 -1.05 4.21 28.95
N GLU A 207 -2.11 3.43 28.70
CA GLU A 207 -3.33 3.35 29.49
C GLU A 207 -3.19 2.43 30.71
N GLY A 208 -2.01 1.83 30.92
CA GLY A 208 -1.65 1.02 32.08
C GLY A 208 -1.97 -0.47 31.95
N ALA A 209 -2.31 -0.96 30.76
CA ALA A 209 -2.42 -2.40 30.51
C ALA A 209 -1.04 -3.08 30.56
N SER A 210 -0.99 -4.36 30.91
CA SER A 210 0.23 -5.14 30.72
C SER A 210 0.47 -5.44 29.23
N PHE A 211 1.72 -5.75 28.85
CA PHE A 211 2.04 -6.07 27.46
C PHE A 211 1.29 -7.32 26.98
N SER A 212 1.25 -8.35 27.83
CA SER A 212 0.50 -9.58 27.56
C SER A 212 -1.00 -9.32 27.35
N GLN A 213 -1.62 -8.49 28.18
CA GLN A 213 -3.02 -8.09 28.03
C GLN A 213 -3.25 -7.33 26.72
N ALA A 214 -2.40 -6.34 26.41
CA ALA A 214 -2.53 -5.55 25.19
C ALA A 214 -2.46 -6.40 23.91
N VAL A 215 -1.55 -7.37 23.86
CA VAL A 215 -1.43 -8.32 22.73
C VAL A 215 -2.67 -9.22 22.63
N LEU A 216 -3.15 -9.75 23.75
CA LEU A 216 -4.35 -10.61 23.78
C LEU A 216 -5.61 -9.86 23.34
N GLU A 217 -5.80 -8.63 23.83
CA GLU A 217 -6.91 -7.76 23.41
C GLU A 217 -6.85 -7.45 21.91
N ALA A 218 -5.65 -7.14 21.39
CA ALA A 218 -5.44 -6.88 19.96
C ALA A 218 -5.84 -8.10 19.10
N ARG A 219 -5.46 -9.31 19.56
CA ARG A 219 -5.81 -10.57 18.89
C ARG A 219 -7.31 -10.85 18.95
N GLU A 220 -7.96 -10.64 20.09
CA GLU A 220 -9.42 -10.80 20.24
C GLU A 220 -10.20 -9.88 19.30
N LYS A 221 -9.73 -8.64 19.16
CA LYS A 221 -10.26 -7.64 18.21
C LYS A 221 -9.88 -7.90 16.75
N LYS A 222 -9.09 -8.95 16.48
CA LYS A 222 -8.54 -9.30 15.16
C LYS A 222 -7.72 -8.17 14.52
N PHE A 223 -7.02 -7.40 15.35
CA PHE A 223 -6.07 -6.39 14.89
C PHE A 223 -4.71 -7.00 14.56
N THR A 224 -4.37 -8.15 15.13
CA THR A 224 -3.14 -8.88 14.77
C THR A 224 -3.43 -9.96 13.73
N GLU A 225 -2.37 -10.41 13.08
CA GLU A 225 -2.37 -11.67 12.35
C GLU A 225 -2.66 -12.87 13.29
N PRO A 226 -3.02 -14.06 12.75
CA PRO A 226 -3.24 -15.26 13.56
C PRO A 226 -2.08 -15.60 14.49
N ASP A 227 -0.85 -15.32 14.03
CA ASP A 227 0.37 -15.30 14.82
C ASP A 227 0.81 -13.85 15.10
N PRO A 228 0.67 -13.34 16.34
CA PRO A 228 1.04 -11.96 16.67
C PRO A 228 2.52 -11.64 16.45
N ARG A 229 3.39 -12.65 16.30
CA ARG A 229 4.82 -12.46 16.02
C ARG A 229 5.06 -11.82 14.66
N ASP A 230 4.16 -12.02 13.70
CA ASP A 230 4.27 -11.42 12.37
C ASP A 230 4.17 -9.88 12.43
N ASP A 231 3.34 -9.36 13.33
CA ASP A 231 3.24 -7.92 13.60
C ASP A 231 4.41 -7.42 14.47
N LEU A 232 4.70 -8.15 15.56
CA LEU A 232 5.71 -7.77 16.56
C LEU A 232 7.15 -7.85 16.04
N GLY A 233 7.39 -8.69 15.03
CA GLY A 233 8.69 -8.82 14.36
C GLY A 233 9.08 -7.59 13.53
N GLY A 234 8.16 -6.68 13.25
CA GLY A 234 8.46 -5.39 12.60
C GLY A 234 8.81 -5.47 11.11
N MET A 235 8.75 -6.66 10.49
CA MET A 235 9.10 -6.85 9.08
C MET A 235 8.17 -6.08 8.12
N ASP A 236 6.87 -5.97 8.43
CA ASP A 236 5.94 -5.16 7.63
C ASP A 236 6.29 -3.66 7.71
N VAL A 237 6.64 -3.18 8.91
CA VAL A 237 7.11 -1.80 9.13
C VAL A 237 8.44 -1.57 8.39
N ALA A 238 9.35 -2.55 8.42
CA ALA A 238 10.63 -2.50 7.70
C ALA A 238 10.44 -2.38 6.19
N ARG A 239 9.54 -3.18 5.61
CA ARG A 239 9.20 -3.08 4.17
C ARG A 239 8.62 -1.72 3.82
N LYS A 240 7.73 -1.17 4.65
CA LYS A 240 7.16 0.17 4.42
C LYS A 240 8.22 1.27 4.54
N ALA A 241 9.09 1.18 5.54
CA ALA A 241 10.20 2.12 5.72
C ALA A 241 11.20 2.06 4.55
N LEU A 242 11.51 0.85 4.05
CA LEU A 242 12.34 0.65 2.86
C LEU A 242 11.77 1.34 1.63
N ILE A 243 10.45 1.20 1.40
CA ILE A 243 9.78 1.87 0.28
C ILE A 243 9.93 3.39 0.40
N ILE A 244 9.70 3.96 1.58
CA ILE A 244 9.88 5.41 1.81
C ILE A 244 11.32 5.85 1.59
N ALA A 245 12.30 5.07 2.07
CA ALA A 245 13.71 5.36 1.86
C ALA A 245 14.10 5.35 0.38
N ARG A 246 13.60 4.38 -0.39
CA ARG A 246 13.82 4.31 -1.84
C ARG A 246 13.15 5.46 -2.59
N GLU A 247 11.93 5.84 -2.22
CA GLU A 247 11.28 7.04 -2.79
C GLU A 247 12.08 8.32 -2.48
N ALA A 248 12.74 8.39 -1.33
CA ALA A 248 13.64 9.49 -0.96
C ALA A 248 15.02 9.45 -1.67
N GLY A 249 15.26 8.45 -2.53
CA GLY A 249 16.47 8.31 -3.33
C GLY A 249 17.59 7.51 -2.67
N TYR A 250 17.35 6.87 -1.53
CA TYR A 250 18.34 5.98 -0.90
C TYR A 250 18.40 4.62 -1.61
N GLU A 251 19.61 4.12 -1.84
CA GLU A 251 19.85 2.79 -2.41
C GLU A 251 20.02 1.76 -1.31
N LEU A 252 18.89 1.28 -0.76
CA LEU A 252 18.88 0.29 0.32
C LEU A 252 18.22 -1.01 -0.14
N GLU A 253 18.70 -2.11 0.40
CA GLU A 253 18.04 -3.42 0.38
C GLU A 253 17.33 -3.69 1.72
N ILE A 254 16.50 -4.74 1.77
CA ILE A 254 15.78 -5.08 3.01
C ILE A 254 16.75 -5.53 4.11
N GLU A 255 17.88 -6.13 3.73
CA GLU A 255 18.96 -6.54 4.64
C GLU A 255 19.69 -5.35 5.28
N ASP A 256 19.63 -4.15 4.67
CA ASP A 256 20.21 -2.92 5.22
C ASP A 256 19.31 -2.28 6.29
N VAL A 257 18.05 -2.72 6.41
CA VAL A 257 17.11 -2.17 7.39
C VAL A 257 17.38 -2.79 8.76
N ILE A 258 17.75 -1.95 9.72
CA ILE A 258 18.05 -2.39 11.08
C ILE A 258 16.73 -2.59 11.84
N ILE A 259 16.35 -3.83 12.08
CA ILE A 259 15.15 -4.18 12.87
C ILE A 259 15.56 -4.41 14.33
N ASN A 260 15.28 -3.43 15.18
CA ASN A 260 15.45 -3.57 16.61
C ASN A 260 14.26 -4.34 17.19
N ARG A 261 14.54 -5.51 17.76
CA ARG A 261 13.50 -6.38 18.32
C ARG A 261 12.74 -5.66 19.43
N VAL A 262 11.43 -5.91 19.48
CA VAL A 262 10.55 -5.41 20.54
C VAL A 262 10.87 -6.09 21.88
N PHE A 263 11.32 -7.35 21.81
CA PHE A 263 11.61 -8.16 22.98
C PHE A 263 13.07 -8.02 23.43
N PRO A 264 13.35 -8.14 24.74
CA PRO A 264 14.72 -8.26 25.24
C PRO A 264 15.37 -9.55 24.71
N GLU A 265 16.72 -9.55 24.63
CA GLU A 265 17.48 -10.63 23.96
C GLU A 265 17.27 -12.02 24.60
N ASP A 266 16.95 -12.07 25.88
CA ASP A 266 16.73 -13.29 26.66
C ASP A 266 15.30 -13.84 26.56
N PHE A 267 14.40 -13.16 25.85
CA PHE A 267 13.03 -13.62 25.63
C PHE A 267 12.96 -14.66 24.50
N ASP A 268 12.39 -15.83 24.83
CA ASP A 268 12.11 -16.90 23.87
C ASP A 268 10.74 -16.70 23.20
N ASP A 269 10.77 -16.24 21.95
CA ASP A 269 9.62 -16.08 21.06
C ASP A 269 9.44 -17.25 20.06
N THR A 270 10.17 -18.35 20.26
CA THR A 270 10.11 -19.53 19.40
C THR A 270 8.98 -20.49 19.80
N GLY A 271 8.76 -21.53 18.98
CA GLY A 271 7.73 -22.55 19.24
C GLY A 271 6.36 -22.22 18.66
N SER A 272 5.32 -22.88 19.18
CA SER A 272 3.94 -22.69 18.71
C SER A 272 3.36 -21.35 19.16
N VAL A 273 2.32 -20.88 18.46
CA VAL A 273 1.59 -19.65 18.82
C VAL A 273 1.09 -19.71 20.26
N ASP A 274 0.58 -20.86 20.70
CA ASP A 274 0.10 -21.03 22.08
C ASP A 274 1.24 -20.94 23.11
N ALA A 275 2.41 -21.50 22.82
CA ALA A 275 3.57 -21.40 23.69
C ALA A 275 4.07 -19.96 23.80
N PHE A 276 4.11 -19.24 22.68
CA PHE A 276 4.43 -17.81 22.64
C PHE A 276 3.47 -17.00 23.52
N ILE A 277 2.17 -17.22 23.37
CA ILE A 277 1.13 -16.53 24.16
C ILE A 277 1.29 -16.82 25.66
N GLN A 278 1.59 -18.06 26.04
CA GLN A 278 1.84 -18.42 27.44
C GLN A 278 3.12 -17.79 28.00
N ASN A 279 4.09 -17.46 27.14
CA ASN A 279 5.33 -16.79 27.53
C ASN A 279 5.19 -15.26 27.65
N LEU A 280 4.21 -14.63 26.99
CA LEU A 280 4.01 -13.17 27.00
C LEU A 280 4.05 -12.52 28.40
N PRO A 281 3.46 -13.09 29.47
CA PRO A 281 3.50 -12.49 30.80
C PRO A 281 4.92 -12.27 31.34
N LYS A 282 5.94 -12.99 30.84
CA LYS A 282 7.35 -12.77 31.20
C LYS A 282 7.86 -11.39 30.78
N LEU A 283 7.22 -10.74 29.79
CA LEU A 283 7.57 -9.40 29.32
C LEU A 283 6.92 -8.28 30.14
N ASP A 284 5.93 -8.60 30.97
CA ASP A 284 5.12 -7.57 31.63
C ASP A 284 5.94 -6.71 32.60
N SER A 285 6.86 -7.33 33.37
CA SER A 285 7.75 -6.58 34.25
C SER A 285 8.70 -5.66 33.49
N TYR A 286 9.29 -6.15 32.38
CA TYR A 286 10.18 -5.36 31.53
C TYR A 286 9.48 -4.11 30.98
N PHE A 287 8.29 -4.26 30.41
CA PHE A 287 7.52 -3.12 29.90
C PHE A 287 7.00 -2.22 31.01
N ALA A 288 6.56 -2.78 32.15
CA ALA A 288 6.10 -1.98 33.28
C ALA A 288 7.20 -1.06 33.83
N GLU A 289 8.43 -1.58 34.00
CA GLU A 289 9.57 -0.78 34.42
C GLU A 289 9.90 0.33 33.41
N LYS A 290 9.93 0.00 32.11
CA LYS A 290 10.20 0.96 31.04
C LYS A 290 9.13 2.06 30.99
N MET A 291 7.85 1.70 31.02
CA MET A 291 6.74 2.67 31.02
C MET A 291 6.75 3.54 32.29
N ALA A 292 7.08 2.99 33.45
CA ALA A 292 7.21 3.76 34.69
C ALA A 292 8.36 4.77 34.65
N ALA A 293 9.49 4.43 34.00
CA ALA A 293 10.59 5.36 33.76
C ALA A 293 10.16 6.51 32.83
N LEU A 294 9.56 6.18 31.68
CA LEU A 294 9.10 7.16 30.69
C LEU A 294 8.07 8.13 31.24
N LYS A 295 7.15 7.63 32.08
CA LYS A 295 6.12 8.47 32.74
C LYS A 295 6.73 9.54 33.64
N LYS A 296 7.89 9.30 34.27
CA LYS A 296 8.61 10.32 35.08
C LYS A 296 9.14 11.46 34.21
N GLU A 297 9.43 11.19 32.95
CA GLU A 297 9.93 12.15 31.96
C GLU A 297 8.83 12.72 31.06
N ASN A 298 7.55 12.39 31.33
CA ASN A 298 6.41 12.73 30.48
C ASN A 298 6.57 12.25 29.03
N LYS A 299 7.16 11.07 28.85
CA LYS A 299 7.34 10.40 27.56
C LYS A 299 6.44 9.18 27.46
N VAL A 300 6.21 8.76 26.22
CA VAL A 300 5.51 7.51 25.88
C VAL A 300 6.37 6.67 24.94
N LEU A 301 6.02 5.39 24.83
CA LEU A 301 6.74 4.44 23.98
C LEU A 301 5.92 4.18 22.72
N ARG A 302 6.54 4.30 21.54
CA ARG A 302 5.92 3.99 20.25
C ARG A 302 6.76 2.98 19.50
N MET A 303 6.14 2.25 18.59
CA MET A 303 6.85 1.41 17.63
C MET A 303 6.81 2.10 16.27
N ALA A 304 7.97 2.46 15.73
CA ALA A 304 8.06 3.26 14.52
C ALA A 304 9.18 2.77 13.59
N GLY A 305 9.01 3.03 12.30
CA GLY A 305 10.13 3.08 11.35
C GLY A 305 10.72 4.49 11.33
N PHE A 306 12.04 4.59 11.24
CA PHE A 306 12.76 5.85 11.18
C PHE A 306 13.84 5.83 10.12
N ILE A 307 14.03 6.97 9.46
CA ILE A 307 15.10 7.17 8.47
C ILE A 307 15.86 8.42 8.87
N GLU A 308 17.13 8.26 9.20
CA GLU A 308 18.04 9.31 9.64
C GLU A 308 19.42 9.09 9.01
N ASP A 309 20.03 10.15 8.48
CA ASP A 309 21.35 10.08 7.83
C ASP A 309 21.47 8.96 6.78
N GLY A 310 20.38 8.70 6.05
CA GLY A 310 20.29 7.65 5.03
C GLY A 310 20.25 6.21 5.57
N LYS A 311 20.16 6.02 6.89
CA LYS A 311 19.98 4.71 7.52
C LYS A 311 18.51 4.49 7.83
N CYS A 312 18.02 3.29 7.51
CA CYS A 312 16.65 2.89 7.79
C CYS A 312 16.63 1.91 8.96
N SER A 313 15.72 2.13 9.90
CA SER A 313 15.59 1.31 11.09
C SER A 313 14.16 1.24 11.59
N VAL A 314 13.85 0.18 12.32
CA VAL A 314 12.56 -0.06 12.95
C VAL A 314 12.79 -0.38 14.40
N GLY A 315 11.96 0.15 15.29
CA GLY A 315 12.11 -0.11 16.71
C GLY A 315 11.26 0.76 17.61
N MET A 316 11.50 0.57 18.91
CA MET A 316 10.89 1.37 19.96
C MET A 316 11.46 2.79 19.95
N LEU A 317 10.57 3.77 19.91
CA LEU A 317 10.86 5.19 19.96
C LEU A 317 10.25 5.81 21.22
N GLU A 318 11.07 6.49 22.00
CA GLU A 318 10.64 7.24 23.18
C GLU A 318 10.28 8.67 22.75
N VAL A 319 9.01 9.04 22.86
CA VAL A 319 8.52 10.32 22.35
C VAL A 319 7.98 11.18 23.48
N GLY A 320 8.39 12.45 23.52
CA GLY A 320 7.86 13.46 24.43
C GLY A 320 6.67 14.23 23.84
N PRO A 321 6.00 15.11 24.61
CA PRO A 321 4.72 15.73 24.23
C PRO A 321 4.77 16.60 22.97
N GLU A 322 5.94 17.19 22.70
CA GLU A 322 6.16 18.04 21.53
C GLU A 322 6.33 17.24 20.23
N HIS A 323 6.55 15.92 20.33
CA HIS A 323 6.76 15.07 19.16
C HIS A 323 5.41 14.74 18.49
N PRO A 324 5.24 14.88 17.16
CA PRO A 324 3.96 14.64 16.49
C PRO A 324 3.41 13.21 16.63
N LEU A 325 4.28 12.24 16.95
CA LEU A 325 3.89 10.84 17.22
C LEU A 325 3.37 10.58 18.65
N TYR A 326 3.52 11.52 19.58
CA TYR A 326 3.06 11.39 20.96
C TYR A 326 1.55 11.07 21.09
N PRO A 327 0.63 11.78 20.42
CA PRO A 327 -0.80 11.52 20.57
C PRO A 327 -1.31 10.30 19.77
N ILE A 328 -0.46 9.63 19.00
CA ILE A 328 -0.87 8.58 18.07
C ILE A 328 -1.06 7.26 18.81
N LYS A 329 -2.27 6.70 18.70
CA LYS A 329 -2.70 5.44 19.32
C LYS A 329 -3.96 4.89 18.62
N ASP A 330 -4.61 3.88 19.17
CA ASP A 330 -5.92 3.38 18.71
C ASP A 330 -5.96 2.96 17.23
N CYS A 331 -4.97 2.18 16.80
CA CYS A 331 -4.80 1.69 15.42
C CYS A 331 -4.54 2.78 14.36
N GLU A 332 -4.25 4.00 14.77
CA GLU A 332 -3.86 5.06 13.84
C GLU A 332 -2.44 4.87 13.32
N ASN A 333 -2.25 5.29 12.06
CA ASN A 333 -0.94 5.46 11.46
C ASN A 333 -0.63 6.96 11.35
N ALA A 334 0.66 7.28 11.47
CA ALA A 334 1.15 8.64 11.33
C ALA A 334 2.53 8.63 10.69
N PHE A 335 2.75 9.58 9.78
CA PHE A 335 3.96 9.74 8.99
C PHE A 335 4.45 11.16 9.19
N VAL A 336 5.65 11.30 9.77
CA VAL A 336 6.27 12.59 10.08
C VAL A 336 7.49 12.74 9.18
N PHE A 337 7.40 13.65 8.22
CA PHE A 337 8.44 13.94 7.25
C PHE A 337 9.13 15.24 7.60
N HIS A 338 10.43 15.14 7.88
CA HIS A 338 11.34 16.28 7.91
C HIS A 338 12.02 16.37 6.54
N THR A 339 11.95 17.53 5.92
CA THR A 339 12.60 17.77 4.62
C THR A 339 13.43 19.05 4.69
N ALA A 340 14.17 19.36 3.63
CA ALA A 340 14.87 20.63 3.52
C ALA A 340 13.93 21.84 3.61
N ARG A 341 12.66 21.67 3.20
CA ARG A 341 11.63 22.74 3.23
C ARG A 341 10.69 22.66 4.44
N TYR A 342 10.42 21.46 4.96
CA TYR A 342 9.57 21.23 6.14
C TYR A 342 10.43 21.07 7.41
N ASN A 343 10.98 22.20 7.86
CA ASN A 343 11.82 22.32 9.07
C ASN A 343 11.73 23.77 9.61
N PRO A 344 11.48 24.03 10.91
CA PRO A 344 11.36 23.09 12.04
C PRO A 344 10.02 22.36 12.16
N ILE A 345 8.98 22.78 11.43
CA ILE A 345 7.66 22.14 11.47
C ILE A 345 7.61 21.04 10.39
N PRO A 346 7.53 19.75 10.77
CA PRO A 346 7.47 18.65 9.80
C PRO A 346 6.11 18.55 9.12
N LEU A 347 6.10 17.97 7.92
CA LEU A 347 4.86 17.53 7.28
C LEU A 347 4.37 16.25 7.98
N THR A 348 3.19 16.32 8.62
CA THR A 348 2.59 15.19 9.31
C THR A 348 1.31 14.74 8.61
N ILE A 349 1.25 13.46 8.22
CA ILE A 349 0.06 12.84 7.63
C ILE A 349 -0.41 11.73 8.59
N ARG A 350 -1.66 11.81 9.05
CA ARG A 350 -2.25 10.90 10.04
C ARG A 350 -3.61 10.40 9.58
N GLY A 351 -3.91 9.15 9.86
CA GLY A 351 -5.23 8.57 9.71
C GLY A 351 -5.22 7.06 9.90
N TYR A 352 -6.32 6.39 9.56
CA TYR A 352 -6.36 4.93 9.58
C TYR A 352 -5.51 4.37 8.44
N GLY A 353 -4.47 3.59 8.77
CA GLY A 353 -3.57 3.00 7.79
C GLY A 353 -3.78 1.52 7.55
N ALA A 354 -4.97 1.00 7.87
CA ALA A 354 -5.39 -0.37 7.61
C ALA A 354 -6.90 -0.43 7.32
N GLY A 355 -7.35 -1.55 6.74
CA GLY A 355 -8.76 -1.81 6.41
C GLY A 355 -8.98 -1.96 4.91
N ALA A 356 -9.76 -2.98 4.53
CA ALA A 356 -9.99 -3.34 3.14
C ALA A 356 -10.63 -2.20 2.33
N ALA A 357 -11.65 -1.54 2.88
CA ALA A 357 -12.35 -0.45 2.21
C ALA A 357 -11.47 0.80 2.01
N VAL A 358 -10.67 1.17 3.02
CA VAL A 358 -9.76 2.34 2.94
C VAL A 358 -8.62 2.06 1.95
N THR A 359 -8.08 0.85 1.97
CA THR A 359 -7.04 0.44 1.01
C THR A 359 -7.59 0.40 -0.41
N ALA A 360 -8.78 -0.20 -0.61
CA ALA A 360 -9.47 -0.21 -1.89
C ALA A 360 -9.71 1.21 -2.44
N ALA A 361 -10.08 2.15 -1.57
CA ALA A 361 -10.27 3.55 -1.97
C ALA A 361 -8.96 4.20 -2.46
N GLY A 362 -7.82 3.85 -1.84
CA GLY A 362 -6.50 4.28 -2.32
C GLY A 362 -6.16 3.69 -3.69
N VAL A 363 -6.43 2.39 -3.92
CA VAL A 363 -6.26 1.76 -5.24
C VAL A 363 -7.20 2.38 -6.27
N PHE A 364 -8.43 2.71 -5.88
CA PHE A 364 -9.36 3.38 -6.75
C PHE A 364 -8.88 4.79 -7.12
N GLY A 365 -8.33 5.53 -6.16
CA GLY A 365 -7.62 6.79 -6.42
C GLY A 365 -6.48 6.62 -7.42
N ASP A 366 -5.67 5.56 -7.30
CA ASP A 366 -4.64 5.21 -8.28
C ASP A 366 -5.21 5.02 -9.68
N ILE A 367 -6.29 4.25 -9.83
CA ILE A 367 -6.96 4.02 -11.11
C ILE A 367 -7.40 5.35 -11.73
N LEU A 368 -8.05 6.21 -10.95
CA LEU A 368 -8.51 7.52 -11.42
C LEU A 368 -7.35 8.42 -11.81
N ARG A 369 -6.17 8.32 -11.18
CA ARG A 369 -4.97 9.07 -11.59
C ARG A 369 -4.43 8.68 -12.97
N THR A 370 -4.97 7.68 -13.65
CA THR A 370 -4.61 7.40 -15.05
C THR A 370 -5.28 8.34 -16.05
N VAL A 371 -6.36 9.02 -15.66
CA VAL A 371 -7.03 10.00 -16.52
C VAL A 371 -6.11 11.19 -16.80
N SER A 372 -6.20 11.70 -18.03
CA SER A 372 -5.27 12.73 -18.52
C SER A 372 -5.60 14.13 -18.02
N TRP A 373 -6.87 14.39 -17.75
CA TRP A 373 -7.39 15.69 -17.31
C TRP A 373 -8.81 15.53 -16.78
N ASN A 374 -9.15 16.21 -15.68
CA ASN A 374 -10.52 16.33 -15.20
C ASN A 374 -11.09 17.65 -15.72
N LEU A 375 -12.28 17.60 -16.34
CA LEU A 375 -13.13 18.79 -16.45
C LEU A 375 -13.39 19.27 -15.03
N GLU A 376 -12.78 20.40 -14.62
CA GLU A 376 -13.28 21.12 -13.46
C GLU A 376 -14.73 21.50 -13.79
N ALA A 377 -15.67 20.91 -13.03
CA ALA A 377 -17.10 21.09 -13.22
C ALA A 377 -17.57 22.50 -12.82
#